data_AF-X0UW39-F1
#
_entry.id   AF-X0UW39-F1
#
_cell.length_a   1.000
_cell.length_b   1.000
_cell.length_c   1.000
_cell.angle_alpha   90.00
_cell.angle_beta   90.00
_cell.angle_gamma   90.00
#
_symmetry.space_group_name_H-M   'P 1'
#
loop_
_entity.id
_entity.type
_entity.pdbx_description
1 polymer ?
#
loop_
_entity_poly.entity_id
_entity_poly.type
_entity_poly.pdbx_seq_one_letter_code
_entity_poly.pdbx_strand_id
1 'polypeptide(L)'
;LVLSKFIEDVNRLNLGVNFDPANMLLYDADDPIKALDVLGKYVIGVHCKDGKRPERKGELGKEYPLGEGDVGIEKFIDKLRRIGYTGHLTIEREISGEKQITDILKAKELLQKLLNKE
;
A
#
# COMPACT_ATOMS: atom_id res chain seq x y z
N LEU A 1 15.05 6.01 0.58
CA LEU A 1 16.25 6.53 1.28
C LEU A 1 15.94 7.73 2.18
N VAL A 2 15.20 8.75 1.72
CA VAL A 2 14.90 9.93 2.57
C VAL A 2 14.09 9.56 3.82
N LEU A 3 12.99 8.81 3.67
CA LEU A 3 12.15 8.43 4.81
C LEU A 3 12.87 7.49 5.79
N SER A 4 13.65 6.52 5.30
CA SER A 4 14.41 5.63 6.20
C SER A 4 15.43 6.43 7.02
N LYS A 5 16.12 7.38 6.38
CA LYS A 5 17.07 8.26 7.06
C LYS A 5 16.36 9.13 8.11
N PHE A 6 15.20 9.70 7.78
CA PHE A 6 14.42 10.46 8.76
C PHE A 6 14.07 9.62 10.00
N ILE A 7 13.63 8.37 9.82
CA ILE A 7 13.31 7.47 10.94
C ILE A 7 14.57 7.16 11.77
N GLU A 8 15.71 6.93 11.11
CA GLU A 8 17.00 6.70 11.76
C GLU A 8 17.49 7.94 12.54
N ASP A 9 17.30 9.15 11.98
CA ASP A 9 17.68 10.42 12.62
C ASP A 9 16.80 10.71 13.85
N VAL A 10 15.50 10.38 13.80
CA VAL A 10 14.60 10.51 14.97
C VAL A 10 14.96 9.53 16.08
N ASN A 11 15.40 8.31 15.72
CA ASN A 11 15.92 7.28 16.61
C ASN A 11 15.01 6.97 17.82
N ARG A 12 13.73 6.64 17.56
CA ARG A 12 12.75 6.26 18.58
C ARG A 12 12.13 4.90 18.29
N LEU A 13 12.11 4.04 19.32
CA LEU A 13 11.57 2.68 19.22
C LEU A 13 10.05 2.63 18.94
N ASN A 14 9.32 3.70 19.28
CA ASN A 14 7.87 3.79 19.10
C ASN A 14 7.45 4.51 17.80
N LEU A 15 8.40 4.77 16.89
CA LEU A 15 8.12 5.33 15.57
C LEU A 15 8.11 4.21 14.51
N GLY A 16 7.09 4.19 13.66
CA GLY A 16 6.96 3.25 12.56
C GLY A 16 6.18 3.82 11.39
N VAL A 17 5.97 3.01 10.35
CA VAL A 17 5.32 3.38 9.10
C VAL A 17 4.01 2.59 8.96
N ASN A 18 2.91 3.32 8.71
CA ASN A 18 1.73 2.76 8.09
C ASN A 18 1.89 2.87 6.57
N PHE A 19 2.22 1.76 5.92
CA PHE A 19 2.63 1.76 4.52
C PHE A 19 1.43 1.72 3.58
N ASP A 20 1.32 2.71 2.71
CA ASP A 20 0.32 2.78 1.65
C ASP A 20 1.03 2.72 0.29
N PRO A 21 0.90 1.62 -0.46
CA PRO A 21 1.56 1.48 -1.76
C PRO A 21 0.96 2.39 -2.83
N ALA A 22 -0.34 2.69 -2.76
CA ALA A 22 -1.00 3.51 -3.77
C ALA A 22 -0.53 4.95 -3.69
N ASN A 23 -0.34 5.52 -2.49
CA ASN A 23 0.17 6.87 -2.34
C ASN A 23 1.48 7.09 -3.11
N MET A 24 2.38 6.11 -3.12
CA MET A 24 3.62 6.22 -3.90
C MET A 24 3.36 6.35 -5.41
N LEU A 25 2.36 5.66 -5.94
CA LEU A 25 1.95 5.81 -7.34
C LEU A 25 1.20 7.14 -7.58
N LEU A 26 0.29 7.51 -6.68
CA LEU A 26 -0.50 8.74 -6.80
C LEU A 26 0.36 10.01 -6.79
N TYR A 27 1.46 10.01 -6.02
CA TYR A 27 2.42 11.12 -5.99
C TYR A 27 3.53 11.02 -7.04
N ASP A 28 3.43 10.05 -7.97
CA ASP A 28 4.47 9.76 -8.97
C ASP A 28 5.87 9.54 -8.36
N ALA A 29 5.93 8.91 -7.18
CA ALA A 29 7.15 8.58 -6.47
C ALA A 29 7.76 7.26 -7.00
N ASP A 30 8.52 6.54 -6.18
CA ASP A 30 9.17 5.27 -6.56
C ASP A 30 8.18 4.09 -6.67
N ASP A 31 8.71 2.92 -7.06
CA ASP A 31 8.01 1.63 -7.02
C ASP A 31 7.72 1.21 -5.56
N PRO A 32 6.44 1.02 -5.18
CA PRO A 32 6.07 0.71 -3.79
C PRO A 32 6.57 -0.68 -3.33
N ILE A 33 6.68 -1.65 -4.22
CA ILE A 33 7.15 -3.00 -3.88
C ILE A 33 8.63 -2.99 -3.55
N LYS A 34 9.43 -2.23 -4.32
CA LYS A 34 10.85 -2.01 -4.04
C LYS A 34 11.07 -1.14 -2.81
N ALA A 35 10.18 -0.19 -2.53
CA ALA A 35 10.28 0.64 -1.34
C ALA A 35 10.26 -0.19 -0.04
N LEU A 36 9.57 -1.33 -0.04
CA LEU A 36 9.55 -2.28 1.08
C LEU A 36 10.91 -2.99 1.31
N ASP A 37 11.82 -3.03 0.35
CA ASP A 37 13.20 -3.51 0.59
C ASP A 37 13.94 -2.63 1.59
N VAL A 38 13.61 -1.33 1.62
CA VAL A 38 14.26 -0.34 2.47
C VAL A 38 13.43 -0.07 3.73
N LEU A 39 12.11 0.07 3.57
CA LEU A 39 11.21 0.49 4.63
C LEU A 39 10.62 -0.67 5.43
N GLY A 40 10.73 -1.91 4.94
CA GLY A 40 10.04 -3.08 5.52
C GLY A 40 10.23 -3.25 7.02
N LYS A 41 11.45 -3.01 7.54
CA LYS A 41 11.77 -3.11 8.98
C LYS A 41 11.07 -2.06 9.86
N TYR A 42 10.50 -1.02 9.27
CA TYR A 42 9.75 0.03 9.97
C TYR A 42 8.24 -0.10 9.82
N VAL A 43 7.74 -1.03 9.00
CA VAL A 43 6.31 -1.17 8.72
C VAL A 43 5.60 -1.79 9.91
N ILE A 44 4.66 -1.06 10.49
CA ILE A 44 3.82 -1.49 11.64
C ILE A 44 2.33 -1.58 11.28
N GLY A 45 1.94 -1.05 10.12
CA GLY A 45 0.59 -1.11 9.56
C GLY A 45 0.66 -1.00 8.05
N VAL A 46 -0.38 -1.45 7.35
CA VAL A 46 -0.48 -1.30 5.90
C VAL A 46 -1.89 -0.90 5.48
N HIS A 47 -1.98 -0.05 4.47
CA HIS A 47 -3.20 0.15 3.70
C HIS A 47 -3.17 -0.75 2.45
N CYS A 48 -4.25 -1.50 2.25
CA CYS A 48 -4.58 -2.13 0.99
C CYS A 48 -5.41 -1.14 0.18
N LYS A 49 -4.69 -0.27 -0.54
CA LYS A 49 -5.22 0.72 -1.47
C LYS A 49 -4.58 0.52 -2.83
N ASP A 50 -5.27 0.90 -3.88
CA ASP A 50 -4.77 0.79 -5.25
C ASP A 50 -4.99 2.09 -6.02
N GLY A 51 -4.17 2.29 -7.05
CA GLY A 51 -4.17 3.50 -7.81
C GLY A 51 -3.27 3.42 -9.01
N LYS A 52 -3.40 4.41 -9.88
CA LYS A 52 -2.58 4.59 -11.08
C LYS A 52 -1.83 5.89 -10.99
N ARG A 53 -0.64 5.90 -11.59
CA ARG A 53 0.19 7.11 -11.71
C ARG A 53 -0.55 8.22 -12.47
N PRO A 54 -0.17 9.49 -12.27
CA PRO A 54 -0.72 10.56 -13.09
C PRO A 54 -0.37 10.36 -14.56
N GLU A 55 -1.28 10.73 -15.44
CA GLU A 55 -1.04 10.73 -16.89
C GLU A 55 -0.13 11.89 -17.32
N ARG A 56 -0.04 12.94 -16.49
CA ARG A 56 0.73 14.15 -16.76
C ARG A 56 1.58 14.56 -15.56
N LYS A 57 2.82 14.99 -15.84
CA LYS A 57 3.75 15.46 -14.81
C LYS A 57 3.17 16.66 -14.06
N GLY A 58 3.21 16.59 -12.72
CA GLY A 58 2.70 17.65 -11.84
C GLY A 58 1.23 17.49 -11.44
N GLU A 59 0.55 16.46 -11.94
CA GLU A 59 -0.78 16.07 -11.47
C GLU A 59 -0.69 14.94 -10.46
N LEU A 60 -1.76 14.72 -9.71
CA LEU A 60 -1.91 13.52 -8.89
C LEU A 60 -2.42 12.38 -9.75
N GLY A 61 -1.97 11.17 -9.42
CA GLY A 61 -2.57 9.94 -9.88
C GLY A 61 -4.00 9.78 -9.38
N LYS A 62 -4.64 8.70 -9.81
CA LYS A 62 -6.03 8.42 -9.47
C LYS A 62 -6.16 7.10 -8.73
N GLU A 63 -6.97 7.10 -7.69
CA GLU A 63 -7.29 5.91 -6.90
C GLU A 63 -8.30 5.02 -7.66
N TYR A 64 -8.12 3.70 -7.56
CA TYR A 64 -8.96 2.68 -8.20
C TYR A 64 -9.41 1.63 -7.18
N PRO A 65 -10.47 0.85 -7.46
CA PRO A 65 -10.80 -0.33 -6.66
C PRO A 65 -9.58 -1.25 -6.52
N LEU A 66 -9.45 -1.91 -5.36
CA LEU A 66 -8.30 -2.77 -5.06
C LEU A 66 -8.15 -3.89 -6.11
N GLY A 67 -7.02 -3.97 -6.79
CA GLY A 67 -6.74 -4.93 -7.86
C GLY A 67 -7.01 -4.40 -9.27
N GLU A 68 -7.54 -3.20 -9.42
CA GLU A 68 -7.78 -2.54 -10.72
C GLU A 68 -6.77 -1.41 -11.02
N GLY A 69 -5.86 -1.12 -10.08
CA GLY A 69 -4.77 -0.17 -10.25
C GLY A 69 -3.44 -0.84 -10.61
N ASP A 70 -2.35 -0.10 -10.44
CA ASP A 70 -1.02 -0.48 -10.90
C ASP A 70 -0.08 -0.89 -9.74
N VAL A 71 -0.59 -0.99 -8.49
CA VAL A 71 0.22 -1.46 -7.35
C VAL A 71 0.70 -2.90 -7.55
N GLY A 72 -0.13 -3.75 -8.16
CA GLY A 72 0.13 -5.19 -8.24
C GLY A 72 -0.07 -5.88 -6.90
N ILE A 73 -1.32 -5.88 -6.41
CA ILE A 73 -1.70 -6.31 -5.05
C ILE A 73 -1.19 -7.70 -4.67
N GLU A 74 -1.20 -8.67 -5.59
CA GLU A 74 -0.62 -10.00 -5.32
C GLU A 74 0.87 -9.93 -4.95
N LYS A 75 1.67 -9.20 -5.75
CA LYS A 75 3.09 -8.99 -5.47
C LYS A 75 3.31 -8.21 -4.17
N PHE A 76 2.41 -7.27 -3.85
CA PHE A 76 2.44 -6.56 -2.59
C PHE A 76 2.23 -7.49 -1.39
N ILE A 77 1.20 -8.35 -1.42
CA ILE A 77 0.96 -9.33 -0.36
C ILE A 77 2.13 -10.32 -0.23
N ASP A 78 2.66 -10.82 -1.34
CA ASP A 78 3.84 -11.70 -1.32
C ASP A 78 5.07 -11.00 -0.75
N LYS A 79 5.26 -9.71 -1.07
CA LYS A 79 6.35 -8.93 -0.52
C LYS A 79 6.19 -8.76 0.99
N LEU A 80 4.99 -8.45 1.48
CA LEU A 80 4.68 -8.36 2.91
C LEU A 80 5.00 -9.66 3.66
N ARG A 81 4.62 -10.82 3.10
CA ARG A 81 4.99 -12.14 3.65
C ARG A 81 6.50 -12.31 3.74
N ARG A 82 7.22 -12.00 2.66
CA ARG A 82 8.69 -12.17 2.59
C ARG A 82 9.44 -11.28 3.58
N ILE A 83 8.93 -10.08 3.86
CA ILE A 83 9.52 -9.19 4.88
C ILE A 83 9.06 -9.51 6.31
N GLY A 84 8.22 -10.54 6.50
CA GLY A 84 7.76 -10.98 7.81
C GLY A 84 6.67 -10.10 8.44
N TYR A 85 5.93 -9.31 7.64
CA TYR A 85 4.80 -8.54 8.15
C TYR A 85 3.63 -9.45 8.51
N THR A 86 3.18 -9.37 9.77
CA THR A 86 2.09 -10.20 10.33
C THR A 86 0.91 -9.37 10.85
N GLY A 87 0.95 -8.05 10.65
CA GLY A 87 -0.12 -7.14 11.05
C GLY A 87 -1.36 -7.23 10.16
N HIS A 88 -2.37 -6.42 10.48
CA HIS A 88 -3.61 -6.36 9.72
C HIS A 88 -3.41 -5.82 8.30
N LEU A 89 -4.24 -6.29 7.38
CA LEU A 89 -4.40 -5.72 6.04
C LEU A 89 -5.62 -4.78 6.06
N THR A 90 -5.38 -3.48 6.19
CA THR A 90 -6.46 -2.47 6.34
C THR A 90 -6.88 -1.96 4.97
N ILE A 91 -8.11 -2.24 4.54
CA ILE A 91 -8.63 -1.73 3.26
C ILE A 91 -8.90 -0.23 3.39
N GLU A 92 -8.36 0.57 2.48
CA GLU A 92 -8.69 1.99 2.35
C GLU A 92 -9.26 2.26 0.95
N ARG A 93 -10.40 2.95 0.91
CA ARG A 93 -11.06 3.37 -0.33
C ARG A 93 -11.69 4.75 -0.13
N GLU A 94 -11.16 5.80 -0.72
CA GLU A 94 -11.52 7.20 -0.39
C GLU A 94 -12.51 7.81 -1.39
N ILE A 95 -13.63 7.13 -1.60
CA ILE A 95 -14.77 7.67 -2.37
C ILE A 95 -16.01 7.75 -1.51
N SER A 96 -16.97 8.60 -1.89
CA SER A 96 -18.25 8.69 -1.19
C SER A 96 -19.36 7.91 -1.91
N GLY A 97 -20.36 7.47 -1.15
CA GLY A 97 -21.56 6.81 -1.66
C GLY A 97 -21.49 5.28 -1.68
N GLU A 98 -22.56 4.64 -2.14
CA GLU A 98 -22.75 3.17 -2.08
C GLU A 98 -21.65 2.38 -2.81
N LYS A 99 -21.05 2.99 -3.83
CA LYS A 99 -19.92 2.40 -4.54
C LYS A 99 -18.72 2.13 -3.62
N GLN A 100 -18.49 2.96 -2.59
CA GLN A 100 -17.41 2.73 -1.62
C GLN A 100 -17.56 1.37 -0.93
N ILE A 101 -18.77 1.05 -0.48
CA ILE A 101 -19.08 -0.22 0.20
C ILE A 101 -18.87 -1.39 -0.76
N THR A 102 -19.33 -1.25 -2.01
CA THR A 102 -19.16 -2.29 -3.03
C THR A 102 -17.69 -2.54 -3.34
N ASP A 103 -16.88 -1.49 -3.47
CA ASP A 103 -15.44 -1.58 -3.71
C ASP A 103 -14.72 -2.24 -2.51
N ILE A 104 -15.10 -1.89 -1.27
CA ILE A 104 -14.54 -2.49 -0.04
C ILE A 104 -14.88 -3.98 0.06
N LEU A 105 -16.10 -4.39 -0.27
CA LEU A 105 -16.50 -5.80 -0.25
C LEU A 105 -15.72 -6.63 -1.28
N LYS A 106 -15.53 -6.11 -2.50
CA LYS A 106 -14.69 -6.73 -3.52
C LYS A 106 -13.23 -6.83 -3.10
N ALA A 107 -12.69 -5.76 -2.50
CA ALA A 107 -11.34 -5.73 -1.96
C ALA A 107 -11.13 -6.81 -0.88
N LYS A 108 -12.11 -6.97 0.03
CA LYS A 108 -12.09 -8.03 1.05
C LYS A 108 -12.04 -9.42 0.41
N GLU A 109 -12.88 -9.70 -0.58
CA GLU A 109 -12.88 -10.99 -1.29
C GLU A 109 -11.55 -11.26 -1.98
N LEU A 110 -10.96 -10.25 -2.63
CA LEU A 110 -9.65 -10.36 -3.26
C LEU A 110 -8.57 -10.70 -2.23
N LEU A 111 -8.50 -9.97 -1.12
CA LEU A 111 -7.50 -10.21 -0.07
C LEU A 111 -7.67 -11.58 0.57
N GLN A 112 -8.90 -12.02 0.83
CA GLN A 112 -9.16 -13.37 1.36
C GLN A 112 -8.64 -14.47 0.41
N LYS A 113 -8.85 -14.31 -0.91
CA LYS A 113 -8.31 -15.25 -1.90
C LYS A 113 -6.78 -15.26 -1.90
N LEU A 114 -6.15 -14.09 -1.85
CA LEU A 114 -4.69 -13.98 -1.84
C LEU A 114 -4.08 -14.56 -0.56
N LEU A 115 -4.72 -14.35 0.60
CA LEU A 115 -4.26 -14.86 1.89
C LEU A 115 -4.34 -16.39 1.99
N ASN A 116 -5.34 -17.00 1.35
CA ASN A 116 -5.56 -18.46 1.36
C ASN A 116 -4.79 -19.20 0.25
N LYS A 117 -4.00 -18.49 -0.56
CA LYS A 117 -3.18 -19.09 -1.62
C LYS A 117 -1.94 -19.73 -0.98
N GLU A 118 -1.76 -21.04 -1.22
CA GLU A 118 -0.60 -21.84 -0.78
C GLU A 118 0.73 -21.33 -1.36
#